data_AF-A0AAN4LAB4-F1
#
_entry.id   AF-A0AAN4LAB4-F1
#
_cell.length_a   1.000
_cell.length_b   1.000
_cell.length_c   1.000
_cell.angle_alpha   90.00
_cell.angle_beta   90.00
_cell.angle_gamma   90.00
#
_symmetry.space_group_name_H-M   'P 1'
#
loop_
_entity.id
_entity.type
_entity.pdbx_description
1 polymer ?
#
loop_
_entity_poly.entity_id
_entity_poly.type
_entity_poly.pdbx_seq_one_letter_code
_entity_poly.pdbx_strand_id
1 'polypeptide(L)'
;MTTNVKDQVEKQEQEAKKEELKTCFIVMPISNADGYDSGHFNRVYDYIIKPACAAAGFKPSRADDTKHTNTIILDILDQIVKADMVLCDLSSKNPNVMYELGIRQAFNLPVVLIKDDATPRVFDTSALRDIEYDRALRIDNVNAVVARLTEAIKETYRMKDDDTHSLISLLNIQPATLPEKKEISPDTAIILEAIRTIKSAPPVRKKSNLLVWDEENNRTEEHKFNEISIEEMLLNGDYEIKHNVFGVGEAVSYNTENRDVTISFVKDQLKKKFEYPYSELYFTKRL
;
A
#
# COMPACT_ATOMS: atom_id res chain seq x y z
N MET A 1 52.24 35.38 12.46
CA MET A 1 50.95 35.24 11.77
C MET A 1 50.30 33.96 12.28
N THR A 2 49.64 34.03 13.43
CA THR A 2 48.91 32.91 14.03
C THR A 2 47.44 33.11 13.68
N THR A 3 47.02 32.47 12.60
CA THR A 3 45.63 32.49 12.15
C THR A 3 44.78 31.73 13.16
N ASN A 4 43.74 32.41 13.61
CA ASN A 4 42.96 32.13 14.80
C ASN A 4 42.15 30.83 14.65
N VAL A 5 42.58 29.77 15.33
CA VAL A 5 41.86 28.48 15.40
C VAL A 5 40.46 28.66 16.01
N LYS A 6 40.24 29.70 16.82
CA LYS A 6 38.91 30.03 17.39
C LYS A 6 37.90 30.45 16.33
N ASP A 7 38.31 31.18 15.30
CA ASP A 7 37.40 31.64 14.23
C ASP A 7 36.97 30.50 13.30
N GLN A 8 37.71 29.38 13.27
CA GLN A 8 37.34 28.18 12.53
C GLN A 8 36.42 27.24 13.34
N VAL A 9 36.58 27.20 14.66
CA VAL A 9 35.69 26.44 15.55
C VAL A 9 34.32 27.12 15.69
N GLU A 10 34.28 28.46 15.79
CA GLU A 10 33.01 29.21 15.84
C GLU A 10 32.23 29.14 14.51
N LYS A 11 32.92 29.03 13.36
CA LYS A 11 32.27 28.82 12.07
C LYS A 11 31.71 27.41 11.89
N GLN A 12 32.34 26.39 12.48
CA GLN A 12 31.84 25.01 12.43
C GLN A 12 30.68 24.75 13.41
N GLU A 13 30.61 25.46 14.53
CA GLU A 13 29.45 25.39 15.45
C GLU A 13 28.21 26.12 14.93
N GLN A 14 28.36 27.17 14.10
CA GLN A 14 27.23 27.88 13.48
C GLN A 14 26.60 27.14 12.29
N GLU A 15 27.28 26.15 11.70
CA GLU A 15 26.73 25.31 10.60
C GLU A 15 25.97 24.06 11.11
N ALA A 16 25.99 23.77 12.43
CA ALA A 16 25.44 22.55 13.03
C ALA A 16 24.10 22.71 13.76
N LYS A 17 23.27 23.70 13.38
CA LYS A 17 21.85 23.76 13.78
C LYS A 17 20.99 24.46 12.73
N LYS A 18 21.05 23.99 11.48
CA LYS A 18 19.95 24.23 10.55
C LYS A 18 18.78 23.39 11.04
N GLU A 19 18.00 23.92 12.00
CA GLU A 19 16.75 23.30 12.44
C GLU A 19 15.94 22.97 11.17
N GLU A 20 15.68 21.68 10.95
CA GLU A 20 14.79 21.28 9.86
C GLU A 20 13.47 22.01 10.06
N LEU A 21 13.09 22.82 9.06
CA LEU A 21 11.86 23.59 9.11
C LEU A 21 10.69 22.62 9.29
N LYS A 22 9.90 22.87 10.33
CA LYS A 22 8.69 22.10 10.64
C LYS A 22 7.74 22.09 9.47
N THR A 23 7.03 20.98 9.29
CA THR A 23 6.16 20.77 8.13
C THR A 23 4.75 21.28 8.39
N CYS A 24 4.18 22.02 7.43
CA CYS A 24 2.77 22.37 7.43
C CYS A 24 2.11 21.72 6.21
N PHE A 25 1.34 20.66 6.44
CA PHE A 25 0.65 19.96 5.36
C PHE A 25 -0.64 20.69 4.99
N ILE A 26 -0.80 20.98 3.71
CA ILE A 26 -1.88 21.83 3.20
C ILE A 26 -2.94 20.94 2.55
N VAL A 27 -4.12 20.99 3.15
CA VAL A 27 -5.32 20.27 2.73
C VAL A 27 -6.26 21.29 2.09
N MET A 28 -6.45 21.22 0.78
CA MET A 28 -7.25 22.20 0.05
C MET A 28 -7.85 21.60 -1.23
N PRO A 29 -8.87 22.24 -1.84
CA PRO A 29 -9.37 21.81 -3.13
C PRO A 29 -8.25 21.84 -4.20
N ILE A 30 -7.93 20.67 -4.76
CA ILE A 30 -6.86 20.52 -5.77
C ILE A 30 -7.38 20.89 -7.17
N SER A 31 -8.61 20.50 -7.48
CA SER A 31 -9.25 20.81 -8.75
C SER A 31 -9.99 22.14 -8.70
N ASN A 32 -10.29 22.69 -9.87
CA ASN A 32 -11.29 23.76 -9.99
C ASN A 32 -12.60 23.29 -9.35
N ALA A 33 -13.27 24.20 -8.63
CA ALA A 33 -14.56 23.97 -8.02
C ALA A 33 -15.61 24.86 -8.67
N ASP A 34 -16.86 24.39 -8.70
CA ASP A 34 -17.96 25.16 -9.27
C ASP A 34 -18.15 26.49 -8.53
N GLY A 35 -18.30 27.58 -9.29
CA GLY A 35 -18.41 28.93 -8.74
C GLY A 35 -17.07 29.60 -8.40
N TYR A 36 -15.95 29.00 -8.81
CA TYR A 36 -14.61 29.57 -8.69
C TYR A 36 -13.92 29.71 -10.04
N ASP A 37 -13.10 30.75 -10.17
CA ASP A 37 -12.25 30.93 -11.34
C ASP A 37 -11.19 29.82 -11.43
N SER A 38 -10.80 29.48 -12.65
CA SER A 38 -9.72 28.52 -12.87
C SER A 38 -8.43 28.95 -12.14
N GLY A 39 -7.83 28.01 -11.40
CA GLY A 39 -6.63 28.24 -10.62
C GLY A 39 -6.81 29.13 -9.38
N HIS A 40 -8.05 29.39 -8.94
CA HIS A 40 -8.31 30.15 -7.70
C HIS A 40 -7.51 29.60 -6.51
N PHE A 41 -7.60 28.28 -6.27
CA PHE A 41 -6.92 27.62 -5.16
C PHE A 41 -5.39 27.66 -5.28
N ASN A 42 -4.84 27.66 -6.50
CA ASN A 42 -3.41 27.89 -6.68
C ASN A 42 -3.00 29.30 -6.23
N ARG A 43 -3.81 30.32 -6.54
CA ARG A 43 -3.55 31.69 -6.08
C ARG A 43 -3.66 31.80 -4.55
N VAL A 44 -4.66 31.16 -3.94
CA VAL A 44 -4.78 31.11 -2.46
C VAL A 44 -3.52 30.46 -1.86
N TYR A 45 -3.06 29.34 -2.43
CA TYR A 45 -1.86 28.66 -1.99
C TYR A 45 -0.61 29.55 -2.08
N ASP A 46 -0.39 30.17 -3.24
CA ASP A 46 0.82 30.95 -3.52
C ASP A 46 0.87 32.29 -2.78
N TYR A 47 -0.26 32.99 -2.68
CA TYR A 47 -0.30 34.37 -2.16
C TYR A 47 -0.77 34.49 -0.71
N ILE A 48 -1.43 33.47 -0.15
CA ILE A 48 -1.89 33.49 1.24
C ILE A 48 -1.17 32.42 2.06
N ILE A 49 -1.29 31.16 1.67
CA ILE A 49 -0.86 30.02 2.50
C ILE A 49 0.67 29.97 2.60
N LYS A 50 1.39 29.91 1.46
CA LYS A 50 2.86 29.87 1.43
C LYS A 50 3.50 31.00 2.24
N PRO A 51 3.16 32.29 2.02
CA PRO A 51 3.80 33.37 2.76
C PRO A 51 3.47 33.31 4.26
N ALA A 52 2.24 32.93 4.63
CA ALA A 52 1.88 32.78 6.05
C ALA A 52 2.64 31.64 6.74
N CYS A 53 2.73 30.47 6.10
CA CYS A 53 3.53 29.34 6.62
C CYS A 53 5.01 29.72 6.77
N ALA A 54 5.59 30.35 5.75
CA ALA A 54 6.98 30.79 5.78
C ALA A 54 7.25 31.80 6.91
N ALA A 55 6.36 32.80 7.07
CA ALA A 55 6.45 33.79 8.15
C ALA A 55 6.23 33.19 9.55
N ALA A 56 5.55 32.04 9.63
CA ALA A 56 5.38 31.26 10.86
C ALA A 56 6.54 30.28 11.14
N GLY A 57 7.52 30.15 10.23
CA GLY A 57 8.64 29.22 10.37
C GLY A 57 8.33 27.78 9.95
N PHE A 58 7.31 27.58 9.12
CA PHE A 58 6.91 26.27 8.59
C PHE A 58 7.20 26.16 7.09
N LYS A 59 7.54 24.95 6.66
CA LYS A 59 7.61 24.57 5.25
C LYS A 59 6.24 24.02 4.81
N PRO A 60 5.50 24.73 3.93
CA PRO A 60 4.23 24.21 3.39
C PRO A 60 4.50 23.02 2.45
N SER A 61 3.65 22.00 2.53
CA SER A 61 3.66 20.81 1.65
C SER A 61 2.24 20.52 1.17
N ARG A 62 2.04 20.43 -0.15
CA ARG A 62 0.73 20.12 -0.75
C ARG A 62 0.73 18.72 -1.36
N ALA A 63 -0.39 18.01 -1.28
CA ALA A 63 -0.48 16.61 -1.70
C ALA A 63 -0.06 16.33 -3.15
N ASP A 64 -0.37 17.26 -4.07
CA ASP A 64 -0.08 17.15 -5.51
C ASP A 64 1.37 17.50 -5.89
N ASP A 65 2.21 17.97 -4.96
CA ASP A 65 3.64 18.18 -5.21
C ASP A 65 4.40 16.84 -5.32
N THR A 66 3.81 15.73 -4.85
CA THR A 66 4.42 14.39 -4.82
C THR A 66 3.91 13.49 -5.96
N LYS A 67 4.73 13.29 -6.99
CA LYS A 67 4.37 12.61 -8.26
C LYS A 67 4.38 11.07 -8.22
N HIS A 68 3.92 10.43 -7.15
CA HIS A 68 3.92 8.95 -7.04
C HIS A 68 2.52 8.35 -7.26
N THR A 69 2.38 7.53 -8.30
CA THR A 69 1.10 7.19 -8.94
C THR A 69 0.32 6.02 -8.32
N ASN A 70 0.86 5.27 -7.35
CA ASN A 70 0.22 4.03 -6.89
C ASN A 70 -0.29 4.04 -5.43
N THR A 71 -0.03 5.09 -4.64
CA THR A 71 -0.37 5.09 -3.20
C THR A 71 -0.79 6.47 -2.64
N ILE A 72 -1.32 7.35 -3.51
CA ILE A 72 -1.62 8.76 -3.20
C ILE A 72 -2.45 8.91 -1.91
N ILE A 73 -3.50 8.10 -1.72
CA ILE A 73 -4.39 8.25 -0.55
C ILE A 73 -3.67 7.88 0.76
N LEU A 74 -2.91 6.77 0.80
CA LEU A 74 -2.20 6.39 2.03
C LEU A 74 -1.10 7.39 2.36
N ASP A 75 -0.42 7.93 1.35
CA ASP A 75 0.61 8.95 1.54
C ASP A 75 0.02 10.27 2.08
N ILE A 76 -1.17 10.65 1.61
CA ILE A 76 -1.91 11.81 2.15
C ILE A 76 -2.29 11.57 3.61
N LEU A 77 -2.87 10.41 3.91
CA LEU A 77 -3.26 10.06 5.28
C LEU A 77 -2.05 10.03 6.23
N ASP A 78 -0.93 9.47 5.78
CA ASP A 78 0.31 9.44 6.53
C ASP A 78 0.84 10.86 6.80
N GLN A 79 0.81 11.73 5.79
CA GLN A 79 1.18 13.15 5.95
C GLN A 79 0.25 13.91 6.89
N ILE A 80 -1.07 13.66 6.83
CA ILE A 80 -2.04 14.28 7.74
C ILE A 80 -1.75 13.91 9.19
N VAL A 81 -1.35 12.67 9.47
CA VAL A 81 -1.06 12.23 10.84
C VAL A 81 0.34 12.66 11.28
N LYS A 82 1.34 12.66 10.39
CA LYS A 82 2.74 12.94 10.76
C LYS A 82 3.15 14.42 10.72
N ALA A 83 2.45 15.26 9.96
CA ALA A 83 2.83 16.67 9.85
C ALA A 83 2.73 17.40 11.19
N ASP A 84 3.69 18.30 11.44
CA ASP A 84 3.73 19.12 12.65
C ASP A 84 2.48 20.01 12.78
N MET A 85 2.00 20.51 11.64
CA MET A 85 0.82 21.35 11.51
C MET A 85 0.04 20.92 10.26
N VAL A 86 -1.29 21.00 10.32
CA VAL A 86 -2.15 20.91 9.13
C VAL A 86 -2.89 22.22 8.95
N LEU A 87 -3.03 22.67 7.71
CA LEU A 87 -3.91 23.78 7.36
C LEU A 87 -4.96 23.27 6.38
N CYS A 88 -6.24 23.46 6.71
CA CYS A 88 -7.36 23.06 5.87
C CYS A 88 -8.09 24.27 5.28
N ASP A 89 -8.26 24.29 3.96
CA ASP A 89 -9.09 25.27 3.25
C ASP A 89 -10.50 24.68 3.00
N LEU A 90 -11.47 25.13 3.79
CA LEU A 90 -12.85 24.64 3.78
C LEU A 90 -13.71 25.28 2.67
N SER A 91 -13.11 26.13 1.84
CA SER A 91 -13.78 26.75 0.70
C SER A 91 -14.38 25.70 -0.24
N SER A 92 -15.45 26.08 -0.92
CA SER A 92 -16.25 25.23 -1.82
C SER A 92 -16.90 24.00 -1.16
N LYS A 93 -16.79 23.83 0.16
CA LYS A 93 -17.29 22.65 0.89
C LYS A 93 -16.78 21.34 0.29
N ASN A 94 -15.49 21.28 -0.05
CA ASN A 94 -14.92 20.10 -0.69
C ASN A 94 -15.00 18.87 0.26
N PRO A 95 -15.66 17.77 -0.15
CA PRO A 95 -15.84 16.61 0.72
C PRO A 95 -14.53 15.91 1.09
N ASN A 96 -13.51 15.97 0.23
CA ASN A 96 -12.20 15.37 0.50
C ASN A 96 -11.51 16.12 1.65
N VAL A 97 -11.52 17.45 1.59
CA VAL A 97 -10.96 18.30 2.65
C VAL A 97 -11.65 18.04 3.98
N MET A 98 -12.97 17.87 3.98
CA MET A 98 -13.74 17.56 5.20
C MET A 98 -13.37 16.18 5.78
N TYR A 99 -13.17 15.17 4.92
CA TYR A 99 -12.71 13.84 5.33
C TYR A 99 -11.32 13.89 5.97
N GLU A 100 -10.39 14.60 5.35
CA GLU A 100 -9.00 14.77 5.80
C GLU A 100 -8.93 15.54 7.13
N LEU A 101 -9.75 16.60 7.28
CA LEU A 101 -9.92 17.31 8.54
C LEU A 101 -10.44 16.39 9.66
N GLY A 102 -11.46 15.57 9.36
CA GLY A 102 -12.01 14.62 10.32
C GLY A 102 -10.97 13.65 10.88
N ILE A 103 -10.05 13.18 10.02
CA ILE A 103 -8.95 12.32 10.44
C ILE A 103 -7.98 13.07 11.35
N ARG A 104 -7.52 14.27 10.97
CA ARG A 104 -6.62 15.08 11.81
C ARG A 104 -7.23 15.35 13.19
N GLN A 105 -8.52 15.65 13.24
CA GLN A 105 -9.29 15.85 14.47
C GLN A 105 -9.34 14.59 15.34
N ALA A 106 -9.48 13.40 14.73
CA ALA A 106 -9.48 12.13 15.46
C ALA A 106 -8.19 11.84 16.22
N PHE A 107 -7.05 12.34 15.73
CA PHE A 107 -5.75 12.25 16.42
C PHE A 107 -5.49 13.41 17.39
N ASN A 108 -6.41 14.37 17.52
CA ASN A 108 -6.27 15.58 18.35
C ASN A 108 -4.98 16.37 18.06
N LEU A 109 -4.59 16.45 16.79
CA LEU A 109 -3.35 17.10 16.38
C LEU A 109 -3.59 18.54 15.89
N PRO A 110 -2.60 19.45 15.99
CA PRO A 110 -2.73 20.85 15.61
C PRO A 110 -3.26 21.04 14.18
N VAL A 111 -4.27 21.89 14.02
CA VAL A 111 -4.86 22.25 12.73
C VAL A 111 -5.37 23.70 12.71
N VAL A 112 -5.11 24.41 11.62
CA VAL A 112 -5.66 25.74 11.34
C VAL A 112 -6.64 25.66 10.17
N LEU A 113 -7.77 26.34 10.27
CA LEU A 113 -8.80 26.34 9.24
C LEU A 113 -8.87 27.70 8.57
N ILE A 114 -9.04 27.70 7.24
CA ILE A 114 -9.37 28.88 6.46
C ILE A 114 -10.60 28.61 5.61
N LYS A 115 -11.26 29.68 5.17
CA LYS A 115 -12.30 29.62 4.14
C LYS A 115 -12.42 30.95 3.41
N ASP A 116 -13.01 30.95 2.23
CA ASP A 116 -13.41 32.18 1.58
C ASP A 116 -14.68 32.80 2.22
N ASP A 117 -14.92 34.06 1.88
CA ASP A 117 -16.08 34.86 2.32
C ASP A 117 -17.41 34.40 1.70
N ALA A 118 -17.37 33.68 0.60
CA ALA A 118 -18.56 33.20 -0.10
C ALA A 118 -18.98 31.78 0.29
N THR A 119 -18.13 30.99 0.93
CA THR A 119 -18.48 29.66 1.44
C THR A 119 -19.22 29.79 2.78
N PRO A 120 -20.49 29.38 2.85
CA PRO A 120 -21.22 29.39 4.12
C PRO A 120 -20.72 28.27 5.02
N ARG A 121 -20.71 28.52 6.34
CA ARG A 121 -20.29 27.55 7.34
C ARG A 121 -21.12 26.26 7.23
N VAL A 122 -20.44 25.13 7.33
CA VAL A 122 -21.08 23.81 7.51
C VAL A 122 -21.38 23.63 8.99
N PHE A 123 -22.54 23.07 9.33
CA PHE A 123 -22.97 22.91 10.72
C PHE A 123 -21.94 22.13 11.56
N ASP A 124 -21.40 21.04 11.02
CA ASP A 124 -20.47 20.15 11.72
C ASP A 124 -19.12 20.81 12.07
N THR A 125 -18.70 21.82 11.30
CA THR A 125 -17.46 22.58 11.54
C THR A 125 -17.72 23.97 12.12
N SER A 126 -18.98 24.31 12.42
CA SER A 126 -19.36 25.66 12.86
C SER A 126 -18.76 26.06 14.21
N ALA A 127 -18.50 25.08 15.07
CA ALA A 127 -17.84 25.27 16.36
C ALA A 127 -16.33 25.52 16.24
N LEU A 128 -15.72 25.17 15.09
CA LEU A 128 -14.30 25.36 14.86
C LEU A 128 -14.02 26.79 14.37
N ARG A 129 -12.96 27.39 14.91
CA ARG A 129 -12.50 28.70 14.46
C ARG A 129 -11.74 28.57 13.15
N ASP A 130 -12.03 29.47 12.24
CA ASP A 130 -11.48 29.58 10.90
C ASP A 130 -11.14 31.03 10.59
N ILE A 131 -10.21 31.22 9.67
CA ILE A 131 -9.85 32.54 9.15
C ILE A 131 -10.49 32.72 7.79
N GLU A 132 -11.35 33.73 7.70
CA GLU A 132 -11.97 34.11 6.44
C GLU A 132 -11.02 34.97 5.57
N TYR A 133 -10.97 34.67 4.28
CA TYR A 133 -10.27 35.44 3.25
C TYR A 133 -11.20 35.89 2.11
N ASP A 134 -10.83 37.00 1.47
CA ASP A 134 -11.56 37.56 0.32
C ASP A 134 -11.35 36.67 -0.92
N ARG A 135 -12.43 36.10 -1.45
CA ARG A 135 -12.42 35.28 -2.69
C ARG A 135 -11.75 35.98 -3.87
N ALA A 136 -11.90 37.31 -3.98
CA ALA A 136 -11.32 38.09 -5.07
C ALA A 136 -9.80 38.30 -4.92
N LEU A 137 -9.22 37.90 -3.78
CA LEU A 137 -7.78 38.01 -3.48
C LEU A 137 -7.24 39.43 -3.69
N ARG A 138 -8.02 40.45 -3.29
CA ARG A 138 -7.57 41.84 -3.36
C ARG A 138 -6.32 42.03 -2.51
N ILE A 139 -5.31 42.68 -3.06
CA ILE A 139 -3.98 42.79 -2.43
C ILE A 139 -4.02 43.42 -1.04
N ASP A 140 -4.92 44.40 -0.84
CA ASP A 140 -5.14 45.08 0.45
C ASP A 140 -5.58 44.09 1.53
N ASN A 141 -6.40 43.10 1.15
CA ASN A 141 -6.95 42.08 2.04
C ASN A 141 -5.99 40.91 2.22
N VAL A 142 -5.25 40.53 1.18
CA VAL A 142 -4.29 39.40 1.20
C VAL A 142 -3.24 39.60 2.29
N ASN A 143 -2.63 40.79 2.38
CA ASN A 143 -1.60 41.06 3.40
C ASN A 143 -2.15 40.94 4.83
N ALA A 144 -3.37 41.43 5.06
CA ALA A 144 -4.03 41.33 6.35
C ALA A 144 -4.39 39.88 6.71
N VAL A 145 -4.83 39.08 5.73
CA VAL A 145 -5.10 37.63 5.92
C VAL A 145 -3.81 36.88 6.21
N VAL A 146 -2.72 37.15 5.47
CA VAL A 146 -1.41 36.52 5.70
C VAL A 146 -0.91 36.77 7.11
N ALA A 147 -1.04 38.00 7.62
CA ALA A 147 -0.66 38.33 8.99
C ALA A 147 -1.51 37.58 10.02
N ARG A 148 -2.84 37.58 9.87
CA ARG A 148 -3.75 36.83 10.76
C ARG A 148 -3.47 35.32 10.75
N LEU A 149 -3.25 34.76 9.56
CA LEU A 149 -2.97 33.35 9.39
C LEU A 149 -1.62 32.95 9.99
N THR A 150 -0.60 33.80 9.83
CA THR A 150 0.72 33.61 10.44
C THR A 150 0.61 33.49 11.96
N GLU A 151 -0.12 34.40 12.60
CA GLU A 151 -0.28 34.37 14.05
C GLU A 151 -1.10 33.17 14.51
N ALA A 152 -2.18 32.81 13.81
CA ALA A 152 -2.94 31.61 14.13
C ALA A 152 -2.10 30.33 14.04
N ILE A 153 -1.27 30.17 13.01
CA ILE A 153 -0.35 29.02 12.89
C ILE A 153 0.59 28.96 14.10
N LYS A 154 1.17 30.10 14.50
CA LYS A 154 2.07 30.16 15.66
C LYS A 154 1.35 29.84 16.97
N GLU A 155 0.17 30.41 17.19
CA GLU A 155 -0.62 30.19 18.41
C GLU A 155 -1.07 28.73 18.52
N THR A 156 -1.68 28.18 17.47
CA THR A 156 -2.12 26.78 17.45
C THR A 156 -0.94 25.83 17.68
N TYR A 157 0.22 26.10 17.08
CA TYR A 157 1.38 25.25 17.29
C TYR A 157 1.99 25.39 18.70
N ARG A 158 1.97 26.59 19.30
CA ARG A 158 2.42 26.79 20.70
C ARG A 158 1.52 26.04 21.68
N MET A 159 0.23 25.99 21.39
CA MET A 159 -0.76 25.28 22.21
C MET A 159 -0.84 23.78 21.91
N LYS A 160 0.05 23.20 21.09
CA LYS A 160 -0.02 21.79 20.65
C LYS A 160 -0.12 20.78 21.80
N ASP A 161 0.48 21.10 22.95
CA ASP A 161 0.52 20.24 24.14
C ASP A 161 -0.62 20.57 25.12
N ASP A 162 -1.43 21.59 24.81
CA ASP A 162 -2.65 21.95 25.53
C ASP A 162 -3.84 21.21 24.89
N ASP A 163 -4.69 20.61 25.72
CA ASP A 163 -5.51 19.43 25.40
C ASP A 163 -6.68 19.64 24.40
N THR A 164 -6.73 20.76 23.67
CA THR A 164 -7.94 21.19 22.93
C THR A 164 -7.71 21.63 21.48
N HIS A 165 -7.20 20.72 20.63
CA HIS A 165 -7.14 20.94 19.17
C HIS A 165 -8.36 20.40 18.42
N SER A 166 -9.15 19.54 19.07
CA SER A 166 -10.28 18.88 18.43
C SER A 166 -11.57 18.93 19.24
N LEU A 167 -12.69 18.83 18.55
CA LEU A 167 -13.99 18.62 19.20
C LEU A 167 -14.03 17.29 19.97
N ILE A 168 -13.18 16.32 19.61
CA ILE A 168 -13.13 15.00 20.23
C ILE A 168 -12.53 15.07 21.63
N SER A 169 -11.55 15.95 21.87
CA SER A 169 -11.03 16.15 23.22
C SER A 169 -12.02 16.87 24.14
N LEU A 170 -12.87 17.75 23.59
CA LEU A 170 -13.99 18.35 24.35
C LEU A 170 -15.03 17.30 24.80
N LEU A 171 -15.16 16.19 24.07
CA LEU A 171 -16.00 15.06 24.45
C LEU A 171 -15.31 14.11 25.44
N ASN A 172 -14.09 14.41 25.89
CA ASN A 172 -13.26 13.60 26.77
C ASN A 172 -13.05 12.16 26.23
N ILE A 173 -13.00 12.03 24.90
CA ILE A 173 -12.71 10.78 24.20
C ILE A 173 -11.20 10.71 23.97
N GLN A 174 -10.61 9.54 24.20
CA GLN A 174 -9.19 9.31 23.95
C GLN A 174 -8.88 9.46 22.45
N PRO A 175 -7.90 10.30 22.06
CA PRO A 175 -7.49 10.45 20.67
C PRO A 175 -7.01 9.13 20.07
N ALA A 176 -7.15 8.99 18.76
CA ALA A 176 -6.57 7.88 18.04
C ALA A 176 -5.04 7.89 18.21
N THR A 177 -4.45 6.71 18.40
CA THR A 177 -2.99 6.53 18.45
C THR A 177 -2.57 5.61 17.32
N LEU A 178 -1.43 5.91 16.71
CA LEU A 178 -0.83 4.97 15.77
C LEU A 178 -0.31 3.77 16.57
N PRO A 179 -0.64 2.52 16.19
CA PRO A 179 -0.03 1.37 16.81
C PRO A 179 1.47 1.46 16.61
N GLU A 180 2.26 1.22 17.66
CA GLU A 180 3.70 1.04 17.50
C GLU A 180 3.91 0.01 16.40
N LYS A 181 4.74 0.36 15.41
CA LYS A 181 5.13 -0.55 14.36
C LYS A 181 5.78 -1.73 15.10
N LYS A 182 5.06 -2.85 15.26
CA LYS A 182 5.64 -4.08 15.79
C LYS A 182 6.81 -4.37 14.86
N GLU A 183 8.02 -4.10 15.31
CA GLU A 183 9.21 -4.60 14.66
C GLU A 183 9.03 -6.12 14.69
N ILE A 184 8.72 -6.66 13.52
CA ILE A 184 8.64 -8.10 13.34
C ILE A 184 10.03 -8.57 13.74
N SER A 185 10.12 -9.31 14.85
CA SER A 185 11.42 -9.83 15.28
C SER A 185 12.04 -10.57 14.10
N PRO A 186 13.37 -10.56 13.94
CA PRO A 186 14.04 -11.29 12.86
C PRO A 186 13.51 -12.72 12.74
N ASP A 187 13.26 -13.36 13.89
CA ASP A 187 12.66 -14.69 13.99
C ASP A 187 11.26 -14.77 13.39
N THR A 188 10.40 -13.80 13.65
CA THR A 188 9.03 -13.75 13.11
C THR A 188 9.04 -13.53 11.59
N ALA A 189 9.99 -12.75 11.07
CA ALA A 189 10.15 -12.54 9.63
C ALA A 189 10.61 -13.82 8.93
N ILE A 190 11.57 -14.55 9.53
CA ILE A 190 12.02 -15.87 9.06
C ILE A 190 10.86 -16.87 9.08
N ILE A 191 10.06 -16.91 10.15
CA ILE A 191 8.90 -17.79 10.26
C ILE A 191 7.87 -17.50 9.17
N LEU A 192 7.56 -16.23 8.93
CA LEU A 192 6.61 -15.82 7.89
C LEU A 192 7.11 -16.19 6.49
N GLU A 193 8.41 -16.05 6.25
CA GLU A 193 9.02 -16.46 4.98
C GLU A 193 8.96 -17.98 4.81
N ALA A 194 9.30 -18.75 5.84
CA ALA A 194 9.17 -20.21 5.83
C ALA A 194 7.72 -20.67 5.56
N ILE A 195 6.73 -20.02 6.19
CA ILE A 195 5.30 -20.31 5.95
C ILE A 195 4.91 -20.00 4.49
N ARG A 196 5.41 -18.90 3.92
CA ARG A 196 5.16 -18.56 2.51
C ARG A 196 5.78 -19.60 1.58
N THR A 197 7.02 -20.00 1.81
CA THR A 197 7.69 -21.04 1.03
C THR A 197 6.94 -22.37 1.08
N ILE A 198 6.43 -22.76 2.27
CA ILE A 198 5.62 -23.97 2.45
C ILE A 198 4.29 -23.88 1.68
N LYS A 199 3.63 -22.72 1.69
CA LYS A 199 2.39 -22.52 0.92
C LYS A 199 2.61 -22.52 -0.59
N SER A 200 3.79 -22.09 -1.07
CA SER A 200 4.15 -22.11 -2.49
C SER A 200 4.75 -23.43 -2.95
N ALA A 201 5.11 -24.33 -2.03
CA ALA A 201 5.67 -25.62 -2.41
C ALA A 201 4.57 -26.49 -3.07
N PRO A 202 4.87 -27.15 -4.21
CA PRO A 202 3.94 -28.13 -4.78
C PRO A 202 3.63 -29.21 -3.74
N PRO A 203 2.40 -29.76 -3.73
CA PRO A 203 2.03 -30.76 -2.73
C PRO A 203 3.03 -31.91 -2.77
N VAL A 204 3.52 -32.33 -1.59
CA VAL A 204 4.35 -33.53 -1.46
C VAL A 204 3.52 -34.73 -1.92
N ARG A 205 3.69 -35.11 -3.20
CA ARG A 205 2.96 -36.23 -3.82
C ARG A 205 3.45 -37.53 -3.15
N LYS A 206 2.56 -38.19 -2.40
CA LYS A 206 2.85 -39.49 -1.76
C LYS A 206 3.33 -40.49 -2.84
N LYS A 207 4.34 -41.31 -2.53
CA LYS A 207 4.67 -42.49 -3.34
C LYS A 207 3.43 -43.40 -3.36
N SER A 208 2.71 -43.45 -4.47
CA SER A 208 1.63 -44.41 -4.70
C SER A 208 2.20 -45.69 -5.30
N ASN A 209 1.61 -46.84 -4.99
CA ASN A 209 1.94 -48.08 -5.67
C ASN A 209 1.42 -48.03 -7.11
N LEU A 210 2.08 -48.75 -8.02
CA LEU A 210 1.62 -48.90 -9.39
C LEU A 210 0.49 -49.93 -9.43
N LEU A 211 -0.62 -49.61 -10.10
CA LEU A 211 -1.76 -50.52 -10.27
C LEU A 211 -1.72 -51.13 -11.67
N VAL A 212 -1.58 -52.45 -11.74
CA VAL A 212 -1.58 -53.21 -13.00
C VAL A 212 -2.80 -54.13 -13.01
N TRP A 213 -3.57 -54.10 -14.08
CA TRP A 213 -4.67 -55.02 -14.32
C TRP A 213 -4.13 -56.31 -14.94
N ASP A 214 -4.36 -57.43 -14.25
CA ASP A 214 -4.11 -58.79 -14.72
C ASP A 214 -5.39 -59.33 -15.38
N GLU A 215 -5.34 -59.52 -16.71
CA GLU A 215 -6.47 -60.04 -17.48
C GLU A 215 -6.69 -61.55 -17.28
N GLU A 216 -5.64 -62.34 -17.01
CA GLU A 216 -5.78 -63.79 -16.82
C GLU A 216 -6.51 -64.10 -15.51
N ASN A 217 -6.20 -63.34 -14.46
CA ASN A 217 -6.78 -63.54 -13.13
C ASN A 217 -7.91 -62.54 -12.80
N ASN A 218 -8.26 -61.65 -13.74
CA ASN A 218 -9.32 -60.63 -13.63
C ASN A 218 -9.22 -59.81 -12.32
N ARG A 219 -8.01 -59.35 -11.98
CA ARG A 219 -7.71 -58.64 -10.73
C ARG A 219 -6.69 -57.51 -10.94
N THR A 220 -6.67 -56.54 -10.02
CA THR A 220 -5.62 -55.52 -9.98
C THR A 220 -4.49 -55.95 -9.05
N GLU A 221 -3.26 -55.90 -9.53
CA GLU A 221 -2.03 -56.12 -8.76
C GLU A 221 -1.35 -54.78 -8.43
N GLU A 222 -0.92 -54.63 -7.18
CA GLU A 222 -0.15 -53.46 -6.75
C GLU A 222 1.35 -53.77 -6.77
N HIS A 223 2.12 -53.05 -7.58
CA HIS A 223 3.57 -53.14 -7.62
C HIS A 223 4.23 -52.00 -6.84
N LYS A 224 5.17 -52.35 -5.96
CA LYS A 224 5.91 -51.39 -5.12
C LYS A 224 7.03 -50.72 -5.91
N PHE A 225 7.20 -49.42 -5.65
CA PHE A 225 8.13 -48.51 -6.34
C PHE A 225 9.63 -48.88 -6.29
N ASN A 226 10.02 -49.86 -5.47
CA ASN A 226 11.43 -50.19 -5.24
C ASN A 226 11.88 -51.45 -6.02
N GLU A 227 10.98 -52.12 -6.75
CA GLU A 227 11.23 -53.45 -7.32
C GLU A 227 11.33 -53.48 -8.85
N ILE A 228 10.86 -52.45 -9.58
CA ILE A 228 10.87 -52.41 -11.06
C ILE A 228 11.24 -51.01 -11.57
N SER A 229 12.09 -50.92 -12.59
CA SER A 229 12.35 -49.67 -13.33
C SER A 229 11.14 -49.33 -14.20
N ILE A 230 10.31 -48.38 -13.75
CA ILE A 230 9.09 -47.97 -14.44
C ILE A 230 9.40 -47.42 -15.85
N GLU A 231 10.55 -46.78 -16.02
CA GLU A 231 10.99 -46.28 -17.32
C GLU A 231 11.17 -47.41 -18.34
N GLU A 232 11.83 -48.51 -17.95
CA GLU A 232 12.00 -49.70 -18.79
C GLU A 232 10.66 -50.39 -19.05
N MET A 233 9.81 -50.49 -18.03
CA MET A 233 8.53 -51.18 -18.12
C MET A 233 7.54 -50.49 -19.09
N LEU A 234 7.54 -49.15 -19.09
CA LEU A 234 6.65 -48.35 -19.95
C LEU A 234 7.17 -48.23 -21.39
N LEU A 235 8.50 -48.19 -21.58
CA LEU A 235 9.10 -47.96 -22.90
C LEU A 235 9.35 -49.25 -23.70
N ASN A 236 9.41 -50.42 -23.04
CA ASN A 236 9.56 -51.71 -23.73
C ASN A 236 8.30 -52.16 -24.48
N GLY A 237 7.16 -51.48 -24.30
CA GLY A 237 5.92 -51.77 -25.02
C GLY A 237 5.13 -52.95 -24.49
N ASP A 238 5.54 -53.52 -23.35
CA ASP A 238 4.92 -54.70 -22.72
C ASP A 238 3.58 -54.38 -22.02
N TYR A 239 3.21 -53.10 -21.90
CA TYR A 239 2.01 -52.67 -21.18
C TYR A 239 1.21 -51.62 -21.97
N GLU A 240 -0.10 -51.80 -21.99
CA GLU A 240 -1.09 -50.86 -22.52
C GLU A 240 -1.69 -50.01 -21.42
N ILE A 241 -1.88 -48.72 -21.70
CA ILE A 241 -2.55 -47.82 -20.77
C ILE A 241 -4.01 -47.66 -21.18
N LYS A 242 -4.93 -48.03 -20.31
CA LYS A 242 -6.38 -47.87 -20.56
C LYS A 242 -6.87 -46.58 -19.91
N HIS A 243 -7.39 -45.65 -20.71
CA HIS A 243 -8.02 -44.41 -20.25
C HIS A 243 -9.52 -44.41 -20.57
N ASN A 244 -10.35 -44.12 -19.58
CA ASN A 244 -11.81 -44.20 -19.68
C ASN A 244 -12.42 -43.36 -20.82
N VAL A 245 -11.78 -42.26 -21.20
CA VAL A 245 -12.29 -41.33 -22.23
C VAL A 245 -11.62 -41.55 -23.60
N PHE A 246 -10.35 -41.92 -23.63
CA PHE A 246 -9.52 -41.92 -24.84
C PHE A 246 -9.16 -43.32 -25.35
N GLY A 247 -9.58 -44.37 -24.63
CA GLY A 247 -9.29 -45.75 -24.98
C GLY A 247 -7.87 -46.14 -24.59
N VAL A 248 -7.25 -46.99 -25.40
CA VAL A 248 -5.88 -47.47 -25.17
C VAL A 248 -4.87 -46.44 -25.69
N GLY A 249 -3.89 -46.10 -24.85
CA GLY A 249 -2.79 -45.20 -25.17
C GLY A 249 -1.43 -45.85 -24.95
N GLU A 250 -0.40 -45.30 -25.61
CA GLU A 250 0.98 -45.76 -25.48
C GLU A 250 1.82 -44.72 -24.73
N ALA A 251 2.61 -45.19 -23.77
CA ALA A 251 3.56 -44.34 -23.08
C ALA A 251 4.68 -43.92 -24.04
N VAL A 252 4.95 -42.62 -24.09
CA VAL A 252 5.95 -42.03 -25.00
C VAL A 252 7.20 -41.61 -24.24
N SER A 253 7.04 -41.10 -23.03
CA SER A 253 8.13 -40.63 -22.17
C SER A 253 7.70 -40.63 -20.72
N TYR A 254 8.68 -40.76 -19.83
CA TYR A 254 8.49 -40.64 -18.39
C TYR A 254 9.41 -39.53 -17.86
N ASN A 255 8.86 -38.60 -17.09
CA ASN A 255 9.65 -37.59 -16.42
C ASN A 255 9.91 -38.03 -14.97
N THR A 256 11.18 -38.27 -14.65
CA THR A 256 11.63 -38.80 -13.35
C THR A 256 11.51 -37.78 -12.21
N GLU A 257 11.53 -36.48 -12.51
CA GLU A 257 11.49 -35.40 -11.52
C GLU A 257 10.07 -35.20 -10.97
N ASN A 258 9.07 -35.15 -11.84
CA ASN A 258 7.67 -34.96 -11.46
C ASN A 258 6.84 -36.27 -11.43
N ARG A 259 7.43 -37.37 -11.94
CA ARG A 259 6.82 -38.71 -12.12
C ARG A 259 5.62 -38.72 -13.05
N ASP A 260 5.55 -37.80 -14.00
CA ASP A 260 4.47 -37.77 -14.98
C ASP A 260 4.83 -38.65 -16.19
N VAL A 261 3.82 -39.37 -16.72
CA VAL A 261 3.93 -40.19 -17.92
C VAL A 261 3.24 -39.44 -19.06
N THR A 262 3.93 -39.23 -20.17
CA THR A 262 3.34 -38.70 -21.39
C THR A 262 2.74 -39.85 -22.19
N ILE A 263 1.43 -39.79 -22.43
CA ILE A 263 0.69 -40.83 -23.15
C ILE A 263 0.20 -40.28 -24.47
N SER A 264 0.43 -41.03 -25.55
CA SER A 264 -0.14 -40.76 -26.87
C SER A 264 -1.36 -41.63 -27.09
N PHE A 265 -2.51 -41.00 -27.35
CA PHE A 265 -3.73 -41.68 -27.80
C PHE A 265 -3.92 -41.46 -29.29
N VAL A 266 -4.30 -42.52 -30.01
CA VAL A 266 -4.59 -42.46 -31.44
C VAL A 266 -6.07 -42.79 -31.65
N LYS A 267 -6.85 -41.81 -32.12
CA LYS A 267 -8.26 -41.99 -32.48
C LYS A 267 -8.56 -41.21 -33.75
N ASP A 268 -9.17 -41.88 -34.74
CA ASP A 268 -9.56 -41.28 -36.03
C ASP A 268 -8.44 -40.50 -36.74
N GLN A 269 -7.24 -41.09 -36.81
CA GLN A 269 -6.00 -40.50 -37.37
C GLN A 269 -5.44 -39.24 -36.66
N LEU A 270 -6.05 -38.80 -35.55
CA LEU A 270 -5.52 -37.73 -34.70
C LEU A 270 -4.70 -38.33 -33.54
N LYS A 271 -3.42 -37.93 -33.43
CA LYS A 271 -2.58 -38.24 -32.28
C LYS A 271 -2.63 -37.09 -31.28
N LYS A 272 -3.08 -37.35 -30.05
CA LYS A 272 -3.00 -36.38 -28.95
C LYS A 272 -2.12 -36.93 -27.84
N LYS A 273 -1.24 -36.07 -27.33
CA LYS A 273 -0.36 -36.36 -26.19
C LYS A 273 -0.85 -35.62 -24.97
N PHE A 274 -0.87 -36.31 -23.84
CA PHE A 274 -1.25 -35.75 -22.56
C PHE A 274 -0.28 -36.26 -21.49
N GLU A 275 0.01 -35.41 -20.52
CA GLU A 275 0.78 -35.79 -19.35
C GLU A 275 -0.18 -36.12 -18.22
N TYR A 276 0.02 -37.30 -17.64
CA TYR A 276 -0.75 -37.77 -16.50
C TYR A 276 0.19 -38.17 -15.38
N PRO A 277 -0.17 -37.92 -14.11
CA PRO A 277 0.53 -38.52 -12.99
C PRO A 277 0.43 -40.05 -13.12
N TYR A 278 1.55 -40.77 -13.02
CA TYR A 278 1.52 -42.25 -13.14
C TYR A 278 0.55 -42.91 -12.14
N SER A 279 0.34 -42.27 -10.99
CA SER A 279 -0.53 -42.72 -9.90
C SER A 279 -2.00 -42.82 -10.27
N GLU A 280 -2.40 -42.14 -11.35
CA GLU A 280 -3.79 -42.07 -11.82
C GLU A 280 -4.03 -42.96 -13.05
N LEU A 281 -3.02 -43.75 -13.44
CA LEU A 281 -3.06 -44.59 -14.63
C LEU A 281 -3.25 -46.06 -14.29
N TYR A 282 -3.98 -46.74 -15.16
CA TYR A 282 -4.15 -48.20 -15.14
C TYR A 282 -3.40 -48.80 -16.31
N PHE A 283 -2.53 -49.77 -16.01
CA PHE A 283 -1.72 -50.48 -16.99
C PHE A 283 -2.23 -51.91 -17.14
N THR A 284 -2.22 -52.45 -18.35
CA THR A 284 -2.57 -53.84 -18.64
C THR A 284 -1.41 -54.46 -19.40
N LYS A 285 -0.91 -55.62 -19.00
CA LYS A 285 0.19 -56.28 -19.70
C LYS A 285 -0.29 -56.80 -21.06
N ARG A 286 0.45 -56.53 -22.14
CA ARG A 286 0.23 -57.15 -23.46
C ARG A 286 0.62 -58.62 -23.37
N LEU A 287 -0.27 -59.51 -23.80
CA LEU A 287 0.00 -60.96 -23.95
C LEU A 287 0.80 -61.23 -25.23
#